data_AF-A0A6A6DYY3-F1
#
_entry.id   AF-A0A6A6DYY3-F1
#
_cell.length_a   1.000
_cell.length_b   1.000
_cell.length_c   1.000
_cell.angle_alpha   90.00
_cell.angle_beta   90.00
_cell.angle_gamma   90.00
#
_symmetry.space_group_name_H-M   'P 1'
#
loop_
_entity.id
_entity.type
_entity.pdbx_description
1 polymer ?
#
loop_
_entity_poly.entity_id
_entity_poly.type
_entity_poly.pdbx_seq_one_letter_code
_entity_poly.pdbx_strand_id
1 'polypeptide(L)'
;MASLQGSQPEYHHFIPQFILENFSHKYSFSPCGSKSAPGRGKKNKKTNFYPGDPVLNIIDFKNEVPQFSESPVKRTFGFMDMCRDISNISDYYYLEKEIGKLESWVSVIIAGIRKALESGKSGISILRNERGILRKFVFLMKCWGQGFHGSFHGDESGNHNEDDKDCFKKHMQEKEYQNPVDVWFRSIKTILELKMDLKGK
;
A
#
# COMPACT_ATOMS: atom_id res chain seq x y z
N MET A 1 -33.70 15.88 0.31
CA MET A 1 -32.31 16.14 0.72
C MET A 1 -31.62 14.81 0.90
N ALA A 2 -30.77 14.40 -0.04
CA ALA A 2 -30.06 13.12 0.03
C ALA A 2 -28.96 13.22 1.10
N SER A 3 -29.01 12.36 2.11
CA SER A 3 -27.93 12.22 3.08
C SER A 3 -26.68 11.75 2.34
N LEU A 4 -25.61 12.55 2.40
CA LEU A 4 -24.26 12.09 2.13
C LEU A 4 -24.01 10.87 3.03
N GLN A 5 -24.07 9.67 2.45
CA GLN A 5 -23.56 8.47 3.11
C GLN A 5 -22.07 8.72 3.32
N GLY A 6 -21.72 9.20 4.51
CA GLY A 6 -20.35 9.23 5.00
C GLY A 6 -19.88 7.80 5.15
N SER A 7 -19.35 7.24 4.06
CA SER A 7 -18.55 6.03 4.08
C SER A 7 -17.42 6.19 5.09
N GLN A 8 -17.20 5.15 5.88
CA GLN A 8 -16.18 5.12 6.92
C GLN A 8 -14.80 5.32 6.30
N PRO A 9 -13.87 6.02 6.98
CA PRO A 9 -12.52 6.20 6.48
C PRO A 9 -11.83 4.85 6.31
N GLU A 10 -11.21 4.63 5.15
CA GLU A 10 -10.63 3.34 4.76
C GLU A 10 -9.10 3.36 4.83
N TYR A 11 -8.52 2.34 5.47
CA TYR A 11 -7.07 2.26 5.66
C TYR A 11 -6.40 1.61 4.45
N HIS A 12 -5.71 2.43 3.68
CA HIS A 12 -5.01 2.02 2.48
C HIS A 12 -3.55 1.75 2.78
N HIS A 13 -3.07 0.56 2.44
CA HIS A 13 -1.67 0.22 2.59
C HIS A 13 -0.91 0.63 1.32
N PHE A 14 0.16 1.41 1.46
CA PHE A 14 1.07 1.66 0.32
C PHE A 14 2.03 0.49 0.10
N ILE A 15 2.26 -0.36 1.12
CA ILE A 15 2.81 -1.72 0.94
C ILE A 15 1.71 -2.74 1.23
N PRO A 16 1.16 -3.43 0.23
CA PRO A 16 0.01 -4.30 0.42
C PRO A 16 0.21 -5.38 1.47
N GLN A 17 -0.85 -5.69 2.23
CA GLN A 17 -0.80 -6.61 3.37
C GLN A 17 -0.28 -8.00 2.96
N PHE A 18 -0.68 -8.52 1.81
CA PHE A 18 -0.23 -9.84 1.34
C PHE A 18 1.30 -9.90 1.14
N ILE A 19 1.97 -8.75 0.92
CA ILE A 19 3.43 -8.67 0.90
C ILE A 19 3.97 -8.70 2.33
N LEU A 20 3.41 -7.88 3.22
CA LEU A 20 3.83 -7.76 4.62
C LEU A 20 3.67 -9.07 5.39
N GLU A 21 2.59 -9.81 5.14
CA GLU A 21 2.33 -11.12 5.75
C GLU A 21 3.49 -12.10 5.54
N ASN A 22 4.20 -11.99 4.43
CA ASN A 22 5.35 -12.83 4.10
C ASN A 22 6.55 -12.63 5.04
N PHE A 23 6.61 -11.47 5.71
CA PHE A 23 7.67 -11.09 6.66
C PHE A 23 7.16 -11.05 8.10
N SER A 24 5.89 -11.39 8.31
CA SER A 24 5.27 -11.35 9.62
C SER A 24 5.60 -12.59 10.45
N HIS A 25 5.60 -12.41 11.77
CA HIS A 25 5.60 -13.51 12.74
C HIS A 25 4.37 -13.41 13.64
N LYS A 26 4.05 -14.52 14.30
CA LYS A 26 2.98 -14.54 15.29
C LYS A 26 3.45 -13.85 16.55
N TYR A 27 2.71 -12.85 17.00
CA TYR A 27 2.97 -12.19 18.27
C TYR A 27 2.91 -13.22 19.41
N SER A 28 4.05 -13.50 20.03
CA SER A 28 4.12 -14.32 21.23
C SER A 28 4.20 -13.41 22.44
N PHE A 29 3.21 -13.50 23.33
CA PHE A 29 3.38 -12.96 24.67
C PHE A 29 4.49 -13.78 25.33
N SER A 30 5.58 -13.14 25.76
CA SER A 30 6.52 -13.76 26.67
C SER A 30 6.15 -13.32 28.09
N PRO A 31 5.20 -13.99 28.77
CA PRO A 31 5.11 -13.82 30.20
C PRO A 31 6.36 -14.47 30.76
N CYS A 32 7.22 -13.69 31.40
CA CYS A 32 8.14 -14.25 32.37
C CYS A 32 7.30 -15.00 33.41
N GLY A 33 7.15 -16.32 33.26
CA GLY A 33 6.73 -17.23 34.33
C GLY A 33 5.24 -17.61 34.48
N SER A 34 4.39 -17.66 33.46
CA SER A 34 3.06 -18.31 33.64
C SER A 34 2.68 -19.32 32.56
N LYS A 35 2.76 -20.60 32.96
CA LYS A 35 2.08 -21.72 32.29
C LYS A 35 0.58 -21.54 32.49
N SER A 36 -0.13 -20.93 31.55
CA SER A 36 -1.59 -20.94 31.55
C SER A 36 -2.12 -21.48 30.22
N ALA A 37 -3.14 -22.33 30.37
CA ALA A 37 -3.88 -23.16 29.41
C ALA A 37 -4.20 -22.52 28.03
N PRO A 38 -4.54 -23.35 27.01
CA PRO A 38 -4.87 -22.89 25.66
C PRO A 38 -6.25 -22.21 25.66
N GLY A 39 -6.29 -20.95 26.08
CA GLY A 39 -7.41 -20.04 25.95
C GLY A 39 -6.95 -18.75 25.26
N ARG A 40 -7.89 -18.03 24.63
CA ARG A 40 -7.66 -16.74 23.96
C ARG A 40 -6.87 -15.82 24.91
N GLY A 41 -5.58 -15.65 24.63
CA GLY A 41 -4.66 -14.96 25.54
C GLY A 41 -5.10 -13.52 25.78
N LYS A 42 -4.85 -13.02 27.00
CA LYS A 42 -5.21 -11.64 27.36
C LYS A 42 -4.44 -10.68 26.45
N LYS A 43 -5.16 -9.67 25.94
CA LYS A 43 -4.60 -8.57 25.16
C LYS A 43 -3.48 -7.90 25.95
N ASN A 44 -2.31 -7.70 25.33
CA ASN A 44 -1.25 -6.93 25.97
C ASN A 44 -1.72 -5.47 26.06
N LYS A 45 -1.85 -4.93 27.28
CA LYS A 45 -2.31 -3.54 27.48
C LYS A 45 -1.34 -2.49 26.94
N LYS A 46 -0.06 -2.83 26.81
CA LYS A 46 1.01 -1.90 26.39
C LYS A 46 1.07 -1.76 24.86
N THR A 47 0.92 -2.87 24.14
CA THR A 47 0.98 -2.90 22.66
C THR A 47 -0.39 -3.01 22.00
N ASN A 48 -1.43 -3.35 22.77
CA ASN A 48 -2.78 -3.60 22.28
C ASN A 48 -2.89 -4.79 21.31
N PHE A 49 -1.96 -5.76 21.37
CA PHE A 49 -1.96 -6.97 20.54
C PHE A 49 -2.54 -8.19 21.26
N TYR A 50 -3.12 -9.12 20.51
CA TYR A 50 -3.48 -10.44 20.98
C TYR A 50 -2.39 -11.47 20.62
N PRO A 51 -2.14 -12.46 21.48
CA PRO A 51 -1.26 -13.57 21.13
C PRO A 51 -1.73 -14.26 19.85
N GLY A 52 -0.81 -14.42 18.89
CA GLY A 52 -1.08 -14.98 17.57
C GLY A 52 -1.38 -13.93 16.49
N ASP A 53 -1.56 -12.66 16.82
CA ASP A 53 -1.71 -11.59 15.82
C ASP A 53 -0.46 -11.52 14.92
N PRO A 54 -0.60 -11.33 13.59
CA PRO A 54 0.53 -11.15 12.70
C PRO A 54 1.15 -9.77 12.91
N VAL A 55 2.42 -9.76 13.30
CA VAL A 55 3.21 -8.56 13.58
C VAL A 55 4.49 -8.57 12.75
N LEU A 56 5.03 -7.38 12.50
CA LEU A 56 6.31 -7.15 11.84
C LEU A 56 7.31 -6.66 12.86
N ASN A 57 8.56 -7.10 12.73
CA ASN A 57 9.69 -6.45 13.39
C ASN A 57 10.02 -5.16 12.64
N ILE A 58 10.07 -4.05 13.35
CA ILE A 58 10.37 -2.72 12.80
C ILE A 58 11.55 -2.12 13.56
N ILE A 59 12.42 -1.45 12.80
CA ILE A 59 13.48 -0.61 13.34
C ILE A 59 13.02 0.84 13.20
N ASP A 60 12.83 1.52 14.32
CA ASP A 60 12.50 2.94 14.36
C ASP A 60 13.79 3.77 14.47
N PHE A 61 13.99 4.66 13.48
CA PHE A 61 15.14 5.56 13.38
C PHE A 61 14.84 6.99 13.85
N LYS A 62 13.68 7.24 14.49
CA LYS A 62 13.34 8.58 15.01
C LYS A 62 14.28 9.07 16.11
N ASN A 63 14.89 8.14 16.84
CA ASN A 63 15.83 8.43 17.93
C ASN A 63 17.27 8.19 17.46
N GLU A 64 18.23 8.86 18.11
CA GLU A 64 19.67 8.71 17.83
C GLU A 64 20.15 7.25 17.92
N VAL A 65 19.55 6.46 18.82
CA VAL A 65 19.74 5.02 18.89
C VAL A 65 18.54 4.32 18.25
N PRO A 66 18.74 3.50 17.19
CA PRO A 66 17.67 2.74 16.57
C PRO A 66 16.97 1.82 17.56
N GLN A 67 15.63 1.82 17.56
CA GLN A 67 14.83 1.00 18.46
C GLN A 67 14.12 -0.12 17.71
N PHE A 68 14.26 -1.36 18.21
CA PHE A 68 13.48 -2.49 17.73
C PHE A 68 12.09 -2.47 18.37
N SER A 69 11.06 -2.60 17.55
CA SER A 69 9.66 -2.64 17.96
C SER A 69 8.87 -3.62 17.10
N GLU A 70 7.66 -3.95 17.55
CA GLU A 70 6.71 -4.75 16.78
C GLU A 70 5.51 -3.89 16.39
N SER A 71 5.03 -4.07 15.15
CA SER A 71 3.86 -3.34 14.64
C SER A 71 2.90 -4.31 13.94
N PRO A 72 1.59 -4.13 14.06
CA PRO A 72 0.62 -5.04 13.48
C PRO A 72 0.58 -4.86 11.96
N VAL A 73 0.57 -5.97 11.21
CA VAL A 73 0.53 -5.94 9.74
C VAL A 73 -0.60 -5.04 9.22
N LYS A 74 -1.78 -5.11 9.83
CA LYS A 74 -3.01 -4.38 9.43
C LYS A 74 -2.94 -2.85 9.53
N ARG A 75 -1.95 -2.31 10.24
CA ARG A 75 -1.80 -0.86 10.49
C ARG A 75 -0.39 -0.36 10.22
N THR A 76 0.41 -1.16 9.53
CA THR A 76 1.78 -0.77 9.15
C THR A 76 1.79 -0.39 7.68
N PHE A 77 2.53 0.68 7.33
CA PHE A 77 2.74 1.12 5.96
C PHE A 77 1.45 1.47 5.19
N GLY A 78 0.61 2.31 5.79
CA GLY A 78 -0.62 2.81 5.16
C GLY A 78 -1.13 4.14 5.73
N PHE A 79 -2.08 4.74 5.03
CA PHE A 79 -2.75 6.00 5.37
C PHE A 79 -4.28 5.84 5.31
N MET A 80 -5.00 6.69 6.04
CA MET A 80 -6.47 6.75 5.93
C MET A 80 -6.85 7.53 4.67
N ASP A 81 -7.85 7.05 3.93
CA ASP A 81 -8.45 7.72 2.77
C ASP A 81 -7.45 8.12 1.65
N MET A 82 -6.33 7.39 1.51
CA MET A 82 -5.27 7.69 0.55
C MET A 82 -5.76 7.79 -0.90
N CYS A 83 -6.70 6.93 -1.29
CA CYS A 83 -7.20 6.85 -2.67
C CYS A 83 -8.56 7.54 -2.87
N ARG A 84 -9.02 8.33 -1.89
CA ARG A 84 -10.34 8.94 -1.92
C ARG A 84 -10.34 10.15 -2.86
N ASP A 85 -11.11 10.05 -3.94
CA ASP A 85 -11.21 11.13 -4.94
C ASP A 85 -12.31 12.12 -4.58
N ILE A 86 -11.97 13.19 -3.89
CA ILE A 86 -12.94 14.24 -3.52
C ILE A 86 -13.46 14.98 -4.78
N SER A 87 -12.65 15.03 -5.84
CA SER A 87 -12.98 15.69 -7.11
C SER A 87 -13.99 14.90 -7.95
N ASN A 88 -14.04 13.57 -7.81
CA ASN A 88 -14.97 12.70 -8.52
C ASN A 88 -16.19 12.33 -7.67
N ILE A 89 -17.20 13.20 -7.70
CA ILE A 89 -18.48 13.04 -6.99
C ILE A 89 -19.24 11.76 -7.42
N SER A 90 -18.96 11.22 -8.61
CA SER A 90 -19.67 10.05 -9.13
C SER A 90 -19.10 8.71 -8.66
N ASP A 91 -17.80 8.62 -8.37
CA ASP A 91 -17.17 7.43 -7.79
C ASP A 91 -15.91 7.79 -7.00
N TYR A 92 -16.12 8.23 -5.76
CA TYR A 92 -15.07 8.55 -4.78
C TYR A 92 -14.06 7.40 -4.57
N TYR A 93 -14.48 6.15 -4.86
CA TYR A 93 -13.77 4.91 -4.55
C TYR A 93 -13.23 4.19 -5.79
N TYR A 94 -13.21 4.85 -6.94
CA TYR A 94 -12.79 4.24 -8.19
C TYR A 94 -11.37 3.66 -8.11
N LEU A 95 -10.39 4.46 -7.65
CA LEU A 95 -9.01 3.99 -7.56
C LEU A 95 -8.86 2.84 -6.58
N GLU A 96 -9.50 2.92 -5.42
CA GLU A 96 -9.47 1.84 -4.44
C GLU A 96 -9.94 0.51 -5.02
N LYS A 97 -11.07 0.51 -5.74
CA LYS A 97 -11.60 -0.70 -6.40
C LYS A 97 -10.63 -1.26 -7.43
N GLU A 98 -10.05 -0.42 -8.27
CA GLU A 98 -9.13 -0.86 -9.34
C GLU A 98 -7.78 -1.32 -8.79
N ILE A 99 -7.28 -0.67 -7.74
CA ILE A 99 -6.07 -1.07 -7.02
C ILE A 99 -6.29 -2.42 -6.34
N GLY A 100 -7.43 -2.61 -5.66
CA GLY A 100 -7.78 -3.87 -5.01
C GLY A 100 -7.84 -5.04 -6.01
N LYS A 101 -8.35 -4.82 -7.23
CA LYS A 101 -8.31 -5.83 -8.30
C LYS A 101 -6.88 -6.18 -8.71
N LEU A 102 -6.03 -5.17 -8.89
CA LEU A 102 -4.63 -5.37 -9.24
C LEU A 102 -3.89 -6.14 -8.14
N GLU A 103 -4.06 -5.76 -6.87
CA GLU A 103 -3.48 -6.45 -5.72
C GLU A 103 -3.93 -7.91 -5.64
N SER A 104 -5.22 -8.18 -5.87
CA SER A 104 -5.75 -9.53 -5.90
C SER A 104 -5.03 -10.40 -6.94
N TRP A 105 -4.88 -9.91 -8.18
CA TRP A 105 -4.15 -10.65 -9.22
C TRP A 105 -2.67 -10.86 -8.89
N VAL A 106 -2.01 -9.82 -8.37
CA VAL A 106 -0.60 -9.88 -7.99
C VAL A 106 -0.38 -10.86 -6.84
N SER A 107 -1.28 -10.90 -5.86
CA SER A 107 -1.18 -11.80 -4.71
C SER A 107 -1.16 -13.27 -5.15
N VAL A 108 -1.98 -13.65 -6.13
CA VAL A 108 -2.02 -15.00 -6.71
C VAL A 108 -0.70 -15.33 -7.40
N ILE A 109 -0.17 -14.41 -8.21
CA ILE A 109 1.10 -14.61 -8.93
C ILE A 109 2.25 -14.80 -7.93
N ILE A 110 2.36 -13.92 -6.93
CA ILE A 110 3.42 -13.98 -5.92
C ILE A 110 3.31 -15.23 -5.06
N ALA A 111 2.10 -15.63 -4.64
CA ALA A 111 1.89 -16.88 -3.91
C ALA A 111 2.33 -18.11 -4.74
N GLY A 112 2.05 -18.11 -6.05
CA GLY A 112 2.51 -19.14 -6.97
C GLY A 112 4.04 -19.20 -7.09
N ILE A 113 4.69 -18.04 -7.23
CA ILE A 113 6.15 -17.92 -7.25
C ILE A 113 6.74 -18.47 -5.95
N ARG A 114 6.23 -18.05 -4.79
CA ARG A 114 6.69 -18.51 -3.47
C ARG A 114 6.59 -20.03 -3.33
N LYS A 115 5.43 -20.61 -3.62
CA LYS A 115 5.21 -22.06 -3.53
C LYS A 115 6.17 -22.84 -4.44
N ALA A 116 6.49 -22.30 -5.61
CA ALA A 116 7.46 -22.91 -6.51
C ALA A 116 8.89 -22.86 -5.93
N LEU A 117 9.29 -21.73 -5.32
CA LEU A 117 10.59 -21.61 -4.63
C LEU A 117 10.68 -22.55 -3.41
N GLU A 118 9.64 -22.57 -2.57
CA GLU A 118 9.59 -23.40 -1.36
C GLU A 118 9.61 -24.89 -1.65
N SER A 119 9.11 -25.31 -2.82
CA SER A 119 9.19 -26.72 -3.29
C SER A 119 10.54 -27.10 -3.89
N GLY A 120 11.53 -26.19 -3.90
CA GLY A 120 12.88 -26.45 -4.39
C GLY A 120 12.98 -26.52 -5.92
N LYS A 121 12.02 -25.96 -6.66
CA LYS A 121 12.10 -25.92 -8.13
C LYS A 121 13.26 -25.02 -8.57
N SER A 122 14.02 -25.48 -9.56
CA SER A 122 15.16 -24.74 -10.12
C SER A 122 14.78 -23.55 -11.00
N GLY A 123 13.50 -23.42 -11.37
CA GLY A 123 13.01 -22.33 -12.19
C GLY A 123 11.49 -22.16 -12.13
N ILE A 124 11.03 -20.96 -12.49
CA ILE A 124 9.61 -20.58 -12.50
C ILE A 124 9.29 -19.99 -13.86
N SER A 125 8.27 -20.53 -14.50
CA SER A 125 7.71 -19.95 -15.72
C SER A 125 6.63 -18.96 -15.34
N ILE A 126 6.75 -17.71 -15.79
CA ILE A 126 5.76 -16.65 -15.59
C ILE A 126 5.22 -16.28 -16.97
N LEU A 127 3.90 -16.24 -17.10
CA LEU A 127 3.26 -15.85 -18.36
C LEU A 127 3.53 -14.37 -18.67
N ARG A 128 3.49 -14.02 -19.95
CA ARG A 128 3.78 -12.64 -20.37
C ARG A 128 2.77 -11.63 -19.79
N ASN A 129 1.51 -12.00 -19.70
CA ASN A 129 0.46 -11.19 -19.07
C ASN A 129 0.73 -11.00 -17.56
N GLU A 130 1.08 -12.06 -16.83
CA GLU A 130 1.45 -12.02 -15.41
C GLU A 130 2.65 -11.10 -15.18
N ARG A 131 3.67 -11.19 -16.04
CA ARG A 131 4.80 -10.26 -16.00
C ARG A 131 4.37 -8.81 -16.23
N GLY A 132 3.40 -8.56 -17.10
CA GLY A 132 2.82 -7.24 -17.32
C GLY A 132 2.08 -6.71 -16.09
N ILE A 133 1.30 -7.58 -15.43
CA ILE A 133 0.60 -7.27 -14.17
C ILE A 133 1.59 -6.92 -13.07
N LEU A 134 2.64 -7.74 -12.88
CA LEU A 134 3.69 -7.48 -11.89
C LEU A 134 4.42 -6.16 -12.15
N ARG A 135 4.77 -5.84 -13.40
CA ARG A 135 5.42 -4.57 -13.75
C ARG A 135 4.54 -3.36 -13.44
N LYS A 136 3.26 -3.43 -13.82
CA LYS A 136 2.29 -2.38 -13.54
C LYS A 136 2.17 -2.15 -12.02
N PHE A 137 2.08 -3.25 -11.28
CA PHE A 137 2.01 -3.21 -9.82
C PHE A 137 3.25 -2.58 -9.17
N VAL A 138 4.47 -3.01 -9.55
CA VAL A 138 5.71 -2.44 -9.00
C VAL A 138 5.84 -0.95 -9.34
N PHE A 139 5.43 -0.56 -10.55
CA PHE A 139 5.43 0.85 -10.94
C PHE A 139 4.44 1.68 -10.10
N LEU A 140 3.21 1.19 -9.94
CA LEU A 140 2.22 1.84 -9.08
C LEU A 140 2.68 1.90 -7.62
N MET A 141 3.38 0.87 -7.12
CA MET A 141 3.96 0.91 -5.79
C MET A 141 4.92 2.06 -5.57
N LYS A 142 5.69 2.41 -6.61
CA LYS A 142 6.57 3.58 -6.59
C LYS A 142 5.77 4.89 -6.59
N CYS A 143 4.70 4.96 -7.38
CA CYS A 143 3.85 6.15 -7.52
C CYS A 143 2.89 6.41 -6.35
N TRP A 144 2.57 5.41 -5.52
CA TRP A 144 1.70 5.62 -4.35
C TRP A 144 2.44 5.59 -3.02
N GLY A 145 3.76 5.44 -3.04
CA GLY A 145 4.58 5.46 -1.82
C GLY A 145 4.48 6.80 -1.10
N GLN A 146 4.74 6.81 0.21
CA GLN A 146 4.61 7.98 1.08
C GLN A 146 5.32 9.23 0.53
N GLY A 147 6.49 9.08 -0.10
CA GLY A 147 7.21 10.18 -0.73
C GLY A 147 6.40 10.81 -1.87
N PHE A 148 6.01 10.00 -2.86
CA PHE A 148 5.23 10.49 -4.00
C PHE A 148 3.85 10.99 -3.57
N HIS A 149 3.15 10.33 -2.65
CA HIS A 149 1.89 10.85 -2.11
C HIS A 149 2.08 12.24 -1.47
N GLY A 150 3.13 12.42 -0.65
CA GLY A 150 3.45 13.69 0.00
C GLY A 150 3.74 14.83 -1.00
N SER A 151 4.40 14.54 -2.11
CA SER A 151 4.78 15.55 -3.11
C SER A 151 3.59 16.20 -3.84
N PHE A 152 2.44 15.51 -3.92
CA PHE A 152 1.21 16.02 -4.55
C PHE A 152 0.15 16.46 -3.54
N HIS A 153 0.18 15.91 -2.31
CA HIS A 153 -0.74 16.31 -1.24
C HIS A 153 -0.20 17.49 -0.40
N GLY A 154 1.07 17.86 -0.60
CA GLY A 154 1.72 19.03 -0.01
C GLY A 154 1.99 18.89 1.50
N ASP A 155 2.88 19.74 1.99
CA ASP A 155 2.77 20.29 3.35
C ASP A 155 1.75 21.46 3.29
N GLU A 156 1.25 21.98 4.41
CA GLU A 156 0.20 23.05 4.47
C GLU A 156 0.47 24.30 3.58
N SER A 157 1.67 24.44 3.02
CA SER A 157 2.08 25.46 2.04
C SER A 157 1.73 25.17 0.57
N GLY A 158 1.30 23.96 0.21
CA GLY A 158 0.94 23.59 -1.17
C GLY A 158 2.09 23.65 -2.20
N ASN A 159 3.34 23.79 -1.73
CA ASN A 159 4.50 23.98 -2.59
C ASN A 159 5.14 22.63 -2.95
N HIS A 160 5.01 22.22 -4.22
CA HIS A 160 5.84 21.17 -4.80
C HIS A 160 7.30 21.66 -4.81
N ASN A 161 8.18 20.97 -4.09
CA ASN A 161 9.58 21.34 -3.86
C ASN A 161 10.52 20.25 -4.39
N GLU A 162 10.26 19.79 -5.61
CA GLU A 162 11.09 18.82 -6.33
C GLU A 162 11.75 19.49 -7.55
N ASP A 163 12.82 18.87 -8.04
CA ASP A 163 13.65 19.37 -9.16
C ASP A 163 12.85 19.58 -10.46
N ASP A 164 11.67 18.95 -10.58
CA ASP A 164 10.79 19.01 -11.74
C ASP A 164 9.67 20.06 -11.62
N LYS A 165 9.70 20.93 -10.59
CA LYS A 165 8.66 21.93 -10.29
C LYS A 165 8.18 22.75 -11.50
N ASP A 166 9.11 23.24 -12.33
CA ASP A 166 8.76 24.07 -13.48
C ASP A 166 8.06 23.26 -14.58
N CYS A 167 8.53 22.04 -14.84
CA CYS A 167 7.90 21.10 -15.77
C CYS A 167 6.52 20.68 -15.26
N PHE A 168 6.40 20.42 -13.96
CA PHE A 168 5.14 20.06 -13.31
C PHE A 168 4.10 21.18 -13.42
N LYS A 169 4.49 22.42 -13.10
CA LYS A 169 3.61 23.60 -13.22
C LYS A 169 3.17 23.83 -14.66
N LYS A 170 4.07 23.68 -15.62
CA LYS A 170 3.74 23.77 -17.04
C LYS A 170 2.72 22.70 -17.44
N HIS A 171 2.92 21.45 -17.02
CA HIS A 171 1.98 20.36 -17.27
C HIS A 171 0.59 20.64 -16.67
N MET A 172 0.53 21.14 -15.44
CA MET A 172 -0.73 21.53 -14.80
C MET A 172 -1.46 22.61 -15.59
N GLN A 173 -0.73 23.64 -16.05
CA GLN A 173 -1.31 24.72 -16.87
C GLN A 173 -1.82 24.21 -18.22
N GLU A 174 -1.03 23.38 -18.92
CA GLU A 174 -1.40 22.81 -20.23
C GLU A 174 -2.62 21.88 -20.16
N LYS A 175 -2.84 21.24 -19.01
CA LYS A 175 -3.94 20.30 -18.79
C LYS A 175 -5.06 20.87 -17.92
N GLU A 176 -4.97 22.15 -17.58
CA GLU A 176 -5.95 22.89 -16.78
C GLU A 176 -6.22 22.29 -15.39
N TYR A 177 -5.24 21.56 -14.83
CA TYR A 177 -5.33 21.01 -13.48
C TYR A 177 -5.26 22.13 -12.45
N GLN A 178 -6.23 22.15 -11.53
CA GLN A 178 -6.29 23.12 -10.44
C GLN A 178 -5.50 22.66 -9.22
N ASN A 179 -5.52 21.35 -8.92
CA ASN A 179 -4.81 20.78 -7.77
C ASN A 179 -3.76 19.74 -8.21
N PRO A 180 -2.58 19.69 -7.56
CA PRO A 180 -1.59 18.66 -7.84
C PRO A 180 -2.14 17.24 -7.61
N VAL A 181 -3.01 17.06 -6.61
CA VAL A 181 -3.68 15.78 -6.32
C VAL A 181 -4.45 15.25 -7.54
N ASP A 182 -5.04 16.12 -8.36
CA ASP A 182 -5.74 15.69 -9.59
C ASP A 182 -4.76 15.09 -10.61
N VAL A 183 -3.52 15.61 -10.68
CA VAL A 183 -2.45 15.07 -11.53
C VAL A 183 -2.02 13.69 -11.04
N TRP A 184 -1.87 13.53 -9.72
CA TRP A 184 -1.55 12.24 -9.10
C TRP A 184 -2.62 11.20 -9.41
N PHE A 185 -3.89 11.56 -9.16
CA PHE A 185 -5.03 10.70 -9.42
C PHE A 185 -5.10 10.27 -10.89
N ARG A 186 -4.97 11.25 -11.81
CA ARG A 186 -4.97 10.98 -13.25
C ARG A 186 -3.83 10.06 -13.66
N SER A 187 -2.65 10.25 -13.09
CA SER A 187 -1.47 9.43 -13.38
C SER A 187 -1.72 7.98 -13.01
N ILE A 188 -2.20 7.72 -11.78
CA ILE A 188 -2.54 6.37 -11.31
C ILE A 188 -3.60 5.75 -12.21
N LYS A 189 -4.69 6.48 -12.49
CA LYS A 189 -5.77 6.02 -13.36
C LYS A 189 -5.25 5.64 -14.75
N THR A 190 -4.42 6.48 -15.34
CA THR A 190 -3.84 6.24 -16.68
C THR A 190 -3.01 4.96 -16.71
N ILE A 191 -2.22 4.70 -15.67
CA ILE A 191 -1.40 3.48 -15.55
C ILE A 191 -2.28 2.24 -15.34
N LEU A 192 -3.32 2.34 -14.51
CA LEU A 192 -4.29 1.27 -14.29
C LEU A 192 -4.98 0.87 -15.60
N GLU A 193 -5.44 1.86 -16.37
CA GLU A 193 -6.13 1.66 -17.65
C GLU A 193 -5.19 1.27 -18.80
N LEU A 194 -3.88 1.50 -18.67
CA LEU A 194 -2.88 1.17 -19.68
C LEU A 194 -2.91 -0.33 -20.02
N LYS A 195 -3.24 -0.66 -21.27
CA LYS A 195 -3.15 -2.03 -21.78
C LYS A 195 -1.70 -2.36 -22.04
N MET A 196 -1.13 -3.26 -21.24
CA MET A 196 0.24 -3.72 -21.43
C MET A 196 0.34 -4.48 -22.75
N ASP A 197 1.26 -4.07 -23.64
CA ASP A 197 1.44 -4.76 -24.91
C ASP A 197 1.87 -6.21 -24.71
N LEU A 198 1.02 -7.13 -25.18
CA LEU A 198 1.29 -8.56 -25.16
C LEU A 198 2.29 -8.98 -26.24
N LYS A 199 2.54 -8.14 -27.25
CA LYS A 199 3.50 -8.42 -28.33
C LYS A 199 4.94 -8.02 -27.95
N GLY A 200 5.11 -7.11 -26.99
CA GLY A 200 6.42 -6.62 -26.53
C GLY A 200 7.17 -5.83 -27.60
N LYS A 201 6.43 -5.07 -28.41
CA LYS A 201 6.99 -4.10 -29.35
C LYS A 201 6.96 -2.70 -28.74
#